data_AF-A0A177EN43-F1
#
_entry.id   AF-A0A177EN43-F1
#
_cell.length_a   1.000
_cell.length_b   1.000
_cell.length_c   1.000
_cell.angle_alpha   90.00
_cell.angle_beta   90.00
_cell.angle_gamma   90.00
#
_symmetry.space_group_name_H-M   'P 1'
#
loop_
_entity.id
_entity.type
_entity.pdbx_description
1 polymer ?
#
loop_
_entity_poly.entity_id
_entity_poly.type
_entity_poly.pdbx_seq_one_letter_code
_entity_poly.pdbx_strand_id
1 'polypeptide(L)'
;MQQTEQAWELIKQEIDGSRINKLQLSSILNKLSLNERKNILKLACNLISRSLKQNEVSLSEIYIRGKKMRKRLSTVLSVLNIQPGQEKHLPKLPIYATVKRAVLKLAEEKAENEISEIAKDVTSAIRSGLPANKNNNLKVQILLLKRIGRMADVEKEVLSAYREETPYFIAEIKSVYGSENVETAQEKIEYLKKIPGFLCWAGVEALPSEIKRKIQVQVGNTLFMENVLTERDILLLLRENGANVLSELLQFRMDQPSKLKIRDIFIKALDEHIKKINAFDGLMQVRLIQWPPPVGRKIKKMTRKILKIHIKKSPNEYSKLLIEKIKREVTEKLPKEEVPFLRVIADEVSSTDYFENNLVIMLVDELLKGAPVEQVKNSIRIVRNKWKYALKRRVDELINDFVETETLQDGKISLIRTNSFRWPKSIKSLNIPGIPEISEIKREIEKSKRRKKIRIDWVDTLSVVEIQINSGSAILTLPQYWIVLKLCDIRSVLISDVKSAIVTYKEQIAPLLRQNIVEMSKDSLCLEPGTNFNNESAWTDLLPEFIEKEKEVHEEKKKLLTNLSIDSYLTKELKRTSPQKKTEILNRIVKLQKVLPKQVDQRISVLTQRELLSYNAEEDTLSYLP
;
A
#
# COMPACT_ATOMS: atom_id res chain seq x y z
N MET A 1 -71.10 19.34 -43.02
CA MET A 1 -71.09 20.42 -41.99
C MET A 1 -71.48 19.89 -40.61
N GLN A 2 -72.71 19.43 -40.36
CA GLN A 2 -73.13 18.94 -39.02
C GLN A 2 -72.24 17.84 -38.41
N GLN A 3 -71.82 16.84 -39.19
CA GLN A 3 -70.96 15.74 -38.70
C GLN A 3 -69.55 16.21 -38.34
N THR A 4 -69.01 17.17 -39.10
CA THR A 4 -67.68 17.78 -38.90
C THR A 4 -67.65 18.60 -37.60
N GLU A 5 -68.72 19.33 -37.31
CA GLU A 5 -68.90 20.08 -36.06
C GLU A 5 -69.06 19.16 -34.83
N GLN A 6 -69.84 18.08 -34.95
CA GLN A 6 -69.97 17.07 -33.89
C GLN A 6 -68.64 16.38 -33.57
N ALA A 7 -67.84 16.03 -34.59
CA ALA A 7 -66.50 15.49 -34.36
C ALA A 7 -65.58 16.50 -33.67
N TRP A 8 -65.69 17.78 -34.03
CA TRP A 8 -64.89 18.85 -33.44
C TRP A 8 -65.22 19.10 -31.96
N GLU A 9 -66.50 19.10 -31.59
CA GLU A 9 -66.92 19.24 -30.18
C GLU A 9 -66.45 18.07 -29.30
N LEU A 10 -66.54 16.84 -29.80
CA LEU A 10 -65.99 15.67 -29.07
C LEU A 10 -64.47 15.75 -28.91
N ILE A 11 -63.74 16.32 -29.88
CA ILE A 11 -62.29 16.54 -29.77
C ILE A 11 -61.95 17.64 -28.77
N LYS A 12 -62.74 18.74 -28.72
CA LYS A 12 -62.60 19.78 -27.68
C LYS A 12 -62.79 19.18 -26.29
N GLN A 13 -63.86 18.43 -26.09
CA GLN A 13 -64.15 17.77 -24.80
C GLN A 13 -63.01 16.85 -24.35
N GLU A 14 -62.39 16.09 -25.26
CA GLU A 14 -61.24 15.24 -24.93
C GLU A 14 -59.97 16.04 -24.60
N ILE A 15 -59.77 17.20 -25.25
CA ILE A 15 -58.68 18.14 -24.95
C ILE A 15 -58.88 18.76 -23.56
N ASP A 16 -60.11 19.12 -23.21
CA ASP A 16 -60.47 19.69 -21.90
C ASP A 16 -60.52 18.64 -20.78
N GLY A 17 -60.37 17.35 -21.13
CA GLY A 17 -60.23 16.25 -20.19
C GLY A 17 -61.53 15.57 -19.77
N SER A 18 -62.64 15.89 -20.45
CA SER A 18 -63.95 15.26 -20.27
C SER A 18 -63.98 13.83 -20.85
N ARG A 19 -64.84 12.95 -20.32
CA ARG A 19 -65.04 11.60 -20.87
C ARG A 19 -65.87 11.69 -22.15
N ILE A 20 -65.31 11.28 -23.28
CA ILE A 20 -66.02 11.22 -24.57
C ILE A 20 -66.43 9.79 -24.94
N ASN A 21 -67.43 9.66 -25.80
CA ASN A 21 -67.74 8.41 -26.49
C ASN A 21 -66.77 8.18 -27.67
N LYS A 22 -65.72 7.40 -27.45
CA LYS A 22 -64.67 7.12 -28.44
C LYS A 22 -65.17 6.38 -29.67
N LEU A 23 -66.17 5.51 -29.53
CA LEU A 23 -66.75 4.75 -30.63
C LEU A 23 -67.55 5.67 -31.56
N GLN A 24 -68.32 6.59 -30.98
CA GLN A 24 -69.03 7.62 -31.74
C GLN A 24 -68.07 8.52 -32.51
N LEU A 25 -67.00 8.99 -31.86
CA LEU A 25 -65.99 9.82 -32.52
C LEU A 25 -65.28 9.04 -33.64
N SER A 26 -64.88 7.80 -33.42
CA SER A 26 -64.28 6.95 -34.47
C SER A 26 -65.22 6.74 -35.66
N SER A 27 -66.52 6.52 -35.42
CA SER A 27 -67.52 6.34 -36.48
C SER A 27 -67.69 7.61 -37.33
N ILE A 28 -67.73 8.79 -36.69
CA ILE A 28 -67.84 10.07 -37.38
C ILE A 28 -66.55 10.34 -38.18
N LEU A 29 -65.37 10.17 -37.58
CA LEU A 29 -64.09 10.43 -38.25
C LEU A 29 -63.87 9.53 -39.49
N ASN A 30 -64.42 8.30 -39.49
CA ASN A 30 -64.39 7.39 -40.64
C ASN A 30 -65.27 7.82 -41.83
N LYS A 31 -66.29 8.63 -41.59
CA LYS A 31 -67.22 9.11 -42.64
C LYS A 31 -66.79 10.43 -43.27
N LEU A 32 -65.84 11.14 -42.66
CA LEU A 32 -65.35 12.43 -43.14
C LEU A 32 -64.47 12.29 -44.39
N SER A 33 -64.55 13.29 -45.28
CA SER A 33 -63.66 13.43 -46.42
C SER A 33 -62.22 13.72 -45.99
N LEU A 34 -61.27 13.50 -46.90
CA LEU A 34 -59.84 13.70 -46.64
C LEU A 34 -59.51 15.17 -46.27
N ASN A 35 -60.18 16.13 -46.89
CA ASN A 35 -60.01 17.56 -46.57
C ASN A 35 -60.58 17.92 -45.18
N GLU A 36 -61.72 17.34 -44.81
CA GLU A 36 -62.30 17.55 -43.47
C GLU A 36 -61.43 16.94 -42.36
N ARG A 37 -60.89 15.74 -42.58
CA ARG A 37 -59.94 15.11 -41.65
C ARG A 37 -58.67 15.94 -41.45
N LYS A 38 -58.10 16.49 -42.54
CA LYS A 38 -56.94 17.40 -42.47
C LYS A 38 -57.26 18.67 -41.69
N ASN A 39 -58.43 19.27 -41.93
CA ASN A 39 -58.87 20.48 -41.22
C ASN A 39 -59.08 20.22 -39.72
N ILE A 40 -59.73 19.12 -39.34
CA ILE A 40 -59.92 18.73 -37.94
C ILE A 40 -58.57 18.52 -37.25
N LEU A 41 -57.62 17.82 -37.89
CA LEU A 41 -56.29 17.60 -37.31
C LEU A 41 -55.51 18.91 -37.11
N LYS A 42 -55.64 19.87 -38.05
CA LYS A 42 -55.04 21.21 -37.94
C LYS A 42 -55.68 22.01 -36.79
N LEU A 43 -57.00 22.00 -36.68
CA LEU A 43 -57.75 22.65 -35.60
C LEU A 43 -57.39 22.04 -34.24
N ALA A 44 -57.31 20.71 -34.14
CA ALA A 44 -56.90 20.01 -32.93
C ALA A 44 -55.48 20.39 -32.51
N CYS A 45 -54.52 20.42 -33.44
CA CYS A 45 -53.15 20.86 -33.16
C CYS A 45 -53.10 22.32 -32.64
N ASN A 46 -53.90 23.22 -33.22
CA ASN A 46 -53.97 24.61 -32.78
C ASN A 46 -54.56 24.73 -31.38
N LEU A 47 -55.64 23.99 -31.09
CA LEU A 47 -56.30 24.03 -29.78
C LEU A 47 -55.42 23.42 -28.67
N ILE A 48 -54.72 22.32 -28.94
CA ILE A 48 -53.72 21.74 -28.02
C ILE A 48 -52.67 22.79 -27.63
N SER A 49 -52.16 23.53 -28.62
CA SER A 49 -51.13 24.55 -28.39
C SER A 49 -51.64 25.72 -27.53
N ARG A 50 -52.92 26.10 -27.69
CA ARG A 50 -53.58 27.14 -26.89
C ARG A 50 -53.90 26.65 -25.46
N SER A 51 -54.48 25.46 -25.33
CA SER A 51 -54.86 24.85 -24.05
C SER A 51 -53.65 24.66 -23.11
N LEU A 52 -52.50 24.29 -23.65
CA LEU A 52 -51.26 24.20 -22.86
C LEU A 52 -50.71 25.57 -22.43
N LYS A 53 -51.04 26.66 -23.15
CA LYS A 53 -50.58 28.03 -22.85
C LYS A 53 -51.47 28.79 -21.86
N GLN A 54 -52.78 28.51 -21.82
CA GLN A 54 -53.76 29.29 -21.05
C GLN A 54 -53.78 29.00 -19.54
N ASN A 55 -52.97 28.04 -19.04
CA ASN A 55 -52.97 27.65 -17.64
C ASN A 55 -51.77 28.26 -16.89
N GLU A 56 -52.03 29.07 -15.87
CA GLU A 56 -51.04 29.60 -14.89
C GLU A 56 -50.54 28.50 -13.94
N VAL A 57 -49.93 27.48 -14.53
CA VAL A 57 -49.53 26.26 -13.83
C VAL A 57 -48.02 26.06 -14.01
N SER A 58 -47.37 25.39 -13.04
CA SER A 58 -45.93 25.10 -13.10
C SER A 58 -45.57 24.30 -14.37
N LEU A 59 -44.35 24.49 -14.90
CA LEU A 59 -43.91 23.83 -16.13
C LEU A 59 -43.98 22.29 -16.03
N SER A 60 -43.70 21.76 -14.83
CA SER A 60 -43.77 20.33 -14.53
C SER A 60 -45.20 19.75 -14.70
N GLU A 61 -46.21 20.46 -14.22
CA GLU A 61 -47.61 20.10 -14.39
C GLU A 61 -48.06 20.23 -15.85
N ILE A 62 -47.63 21.28 -16.56
CA ILE A 62 -47.91 21.45 -17.99
C ILE A 62 -47.33 20.28 -18.79
N TYR A 63 -46.12 19.83 -18.46
CA TYR A 63 -45.50 18.66 -19.07
C TYR A 63 -46.29 17.37 -18.81
N ILE A 64 -46.74 17.16 -17.57
CA ILE A 64 -47.54 15.99 -17.20
C ILE A 64 -48.90 16.02 -17.93
N ARG A 65 -49.58 17.18 -17.95
CA ARG A 65 -50.83 17.39 -18.69
C ARG A 65 -50.64 17.15 -20.19
N GLY A 66 -49.61 17.73 -20.79
CA GLY A 66 -49.26 17.51 -22.19
C GLY A 66 -48.99 16.05 -22.53
N LYS A 67 -48.29 15.30 -21.65
CA LYS A 67 -48.04 13.87 -21.83
C LYS A 67 -49.34 13.04 -21.77
N LYS A 68 -50.24 13.35 -20.83
CA LYS A 68 -51.57 12.71 -20.71
C LYS A 68 -52.45 13.03 -21.93
N MET A 69 -52.53 14.30 -22.31
CA MET A 69 -53.26 14.80 -23.47
C MET A 69 -52.77 14.16 -24.77
N ARG A 70 -51.45 14.11 -24.99
CA ARG A 70 -50.84 13.40 -26.12
C ARG A 70 -51.30 11.94 -26.17
N LYS A 71 -51.23 11.20 -25.05
CA LYS A 71 -51.59 9.77 -25.01
C LYS A 71 -53.06 9.57 -25.40
N ARG A 72 -53.96 10.37 -24.81
CA ARG A 72 -55.40 10.34 -25.10
C ARG A 72 -55.69 10.64 -26.58
N LEU A 73 -55.21 11.77 -27.08
CA LEU A 73 -55.45 12.22 -28.45
C LEU A 73 -54.78 11.35 -29.51
N SER A 74 -53.59 10.80 -29.25
CA SER A 74 -52.96 9.85 -30.18
C SER A 74 -53.77 8.56 -30.33
N THR A 75 -54.50 8.16 -29.28
CA THR A 75 -55.39 6.99 -29.32
C THR A 75 -56.65 7.30 -30.13
N VAL A 76 -57.29 8.42 -29.81
CA VAL A 76 -58.57 8.84 -30.37
C VAL A 76 -58.46 9.25 -31.85
N LEU A 77 -57.37 9.93 -32.22
CA LEU A 77 -57.16 10.45 -33.57
C LEU A 77 -56.35 9.49 -34.46
N SER A 78 -56.03 8.29 -33.98
CA SER A 78 -55.32 7.25 -34.74
C SER A 78 -56.01 6.91 -36.08
N VAL A 79 -57.33 7.05 -36.11
CA VAL A 79 -58.23 6.86 -37.25
C VAL A 79 -58.03 7.90 -38.37
N LEU A 80 -57.36 9.04 -38.08
CA LEU A 80 -57.12 10.14 -39.03
C LEU A 80 -55.83 9.98 -39.86
N ASN A 81 -55.20 8.82 -39.85
CA ASN A 81 -53.93 8.59 -40.55
C ASN A 81 -54.08 8.73 -42.07
N ILE A 82 -53.41 9.72 -42.70
CA ILE A 82 -53.52 10.01 -44.14
C ILE A 82 -52.15 10.11 -44.82
N GLN A 83 -51.96 9.34 -45.90
CA GLN A 83 -51.39 9.84 -47.16
C GLN A 83 -52.21 9.30 -48.35
N PRO A 84 -52.51 10.11 -49.39
CA PRO A 84 -53.15 9.61 -50.61
C PRO A 84 -52.16 8.76 -51.41
N GLY A 85 -52.51 7.52 -51.75
CA GLY A 85 -51.77 6.68 -52.71
C GLY A 85 -50.72 5.71 -52.16
N GLN A 86 -50.64 5.46 -50.84
CA GLN A 86 -49.78 4.39 -50.29
C GLN A 86 -50.52 3.49 -49.28
N GLU A 87 -50.30 2.17 -49.35
CA GLU A 87 -50.88 1.15 -48.46
C GLU A 87 -50.26 1.09 -47.04
N LYS A 88 -49.22 1.90 -46.74
CA LYS A 88 -48.56 1.86 -45.41
C LYS A 88 -48.98 3.03 -44.52
N HIS A 89 -49.56 2.70 -43.37
CA HIS A 89 -49.92 3.64 -42.30
C HIS A 89 -48.74 4.55 -41.88
N LEU A 90 -48.99 5.86 -41.74
CA LEU A 90 -48.06 6.76 -41.06
C LEU A 90 -47.90 6.31 -39.60
N PRO A 91 -46.70 5.93 -39.14
CA PRO A 91 -46.56 5.36 -37.80
C PRO A 91 -46.82 6.38 -36.66
N LYS A 92 -46.88 7.71 -36.92
CA LYS A 92 -47.02 8.75 -35.89
C LYS A 92 -47.77 10.02 -36.39
N LEU A 93 -48.89 10.36 -35.73
CA LEU A 93 -49.63 11.63 -35.91
C LEU A 93 -48.81 12.86 -35.48
N PRO A 94 -49.06 14.07 -36.06
CA PRO A 94 -48.34 15.30 -35.70
C PRO A 94 -48.60 15.80 -34.28
N ILE A 95 -49.59 15.23 -33.57
CA ILE A 95 -49.96 15.55 -32.18
C ILE A 95 -48.75 15.51 -31.25
N TYR A 96 -47.87 14.51 -31.39
CA TYR A 96 -46.66 14.43 -30.58
C TYR A 96 -45.73 15.62 -30.80
N ALA A 97 -45.50 15.98 -32.08
CA ALA A 97 -44.64 17.10 -32.42
C ALA A 97 -45.22 18.42 -31.93
N THR A 98 -46.54 18.60 -32.03
CA THR A 98 -47.27 19.79 -31.54
C THR A 98 -47.15 19.93 -30.03
N VAL A 99 -47.48 18.89 -29.25
CA VAL A 99 -47.35 18.91 -27.78
C VAL A 99 -45.89 19.15 -27.39
N LYS A 100 -44.93 18.49 -28.05
CA LYS A 100 -43.50 18.67 -27.77
C LYS A 100 -43.07 20.12 -28.02
N ARG A 101 -43.43 20.71 -29.16
CA ARG A 101 -43.09 22.11 -29.49
C ARG A 101 -43.74 23.09 -28.53
N ALA A 102 -45.02 22.92 -28.21
CA ALA A 102 -45.73 23.80 -27.28
C ALA A 102 -45.09 23.80 -25.89
N VAL A 103 -44.76 22.61 -25.36
CA VAL A 103 -44.10 22.46 -24.06
C VAL A 103 -42.68 23.05 -24.07
N LEU A 104 -41.90 22.83 -25.13
CA LEU A 104 -40.54 23.38 -25.22
C LEU A 104 -40.56 24.92 -25.35
N LYS A 105 -41.49 25.47 -26.13
CA LYS A 105 -41.66 26.93 -26.25
C LYS A 105 -42.07 27.56 -24.91
N LEU A 106 -42.96 26.91 -24.15
CA LEU A 106 -43.29 27.34 -22.79
C LEU A 106 -42.11 27.22 -21.83
N ALA A 107 -41.28 26.19 -21.98
CA ALA A 107 -40.06 26.04 -21.19
C ALA A 107 -39.03 27.14 -21.51
N GLU A 108 -38.94 27.59 -22.76
CA GLU A 108 -38.15 28.77 -23.14
C GLU A 108 -38.73 30.05 -22.54
N GLU A 109 -40.05 30.26 -22.65
CA GLU A 109 -40.75 31.45 -22.10
C GLU A 109 -40.61 31.55 -20.56
N LYS A 110 -40.57 30.41 -19.85
CA LYS A 110 -40.45 30.36 -18.37
C LYS A 110 -39.03 30.04 -17.87
N ALA A 111 -38.03 29.98 -18.74
CA ALA A 111 -36.72 29.41 -18.40
C ALA A 111 -36.07 30.07 -17.18
N GLU A 112 -36.04 31.40 -17.12
CA GLU A 112 -35.41 32.15 -16.00
C GLU A 112 -36.10 31.89 -14.66
N ASN A 113 -37.44 31.89 -14.65
CA ASN A 113 -38.22 31.61 -13.44
C ASN A 113 -37.97 30.18 -12.95
N GLU A 114 -37.94 29.21 -13.86
CA GLU A 114 -37.71 27.80 -13.52
C GLU A 114 -36.28 27.55 -13.03
N ILE A 115 -35.29 28.24 -13.59
CA ILE A 115 -33.90 28.21 -13.11
C ILE A 115 -33.83 28.77 -11.66
N SER A 116 -34.50 29.89 -11.40
CA SER A 116 -34.57 30.48 -10.04
C SER A 116 -35.31 29.58 -9.05
N GLU A 117 -36.41 28.94 -9.46
CA GLU A 117 -37.13 27.96 -8.64
C GLU A 117 -36.27 26.73 -8.33
N ILE A 118 -35.55 26.19 -9.32
CA ILE A 118 -34.60 25.09 -9.09
C ILE A 118 -33.55 25.49 -8.04
N ALA A 119 -33.01 26.70 -8.13
CA ALA A 119 -32.04 27.19 -7.16
C ALA A 119 -32.64 27.24 -5.75
N LYS A 120 -33.84 27.81 -5.59
CA LYS A 120 -34.55 27.87 -4.30
C LYS A 120 -34.87 26.48 -3.74
N ASP A 121 -35.35 25.57 -4.58
CA ASP A 121 -35.66 24.20 -4.18
C ASP A 121 -34.40 23.46 -3.74
N VAL A 122 -33.29 23.62 -4.47
CA VAL A 122 -32.00 23.03 -4.09
C VAL A 122 -31.46 23.64 -2.80
N THR A 123 -31.51 24.96 -2.63
CA THR A 123 -31.11 25.63 -1.37
C THR A 123 -31.94 25.15 -0.18
N SER A 124 -33.26 25.05 -0.36
CA SER A 124 -34.17 24.53 0.67
C SER A 124 -33.87 23.06 1.03
N ALA A 125 -33.58 22.23 0.02
CA ALA A 125 -33.19 20.84 0.21
C ALA A 125 -31.86 20.71 0.98
N ILE A 126 -30.89 21.56 0.63
CA ILE A 126 -29.61 21.63 1.31
C ILE A 126 -29.83 21.95 2.79
N ARG A 127 -30.55 23.02 3.11
CA ARG A 127 -30.79 23.48 4.50
C ARG A 127 -31.59 22.51 5.35
N SER A 128 -32.61 21.87 4.78
CA SER A 128 -33.52 21.02 5.54
C SER A 128 -32.99 19.60 5.78
N GLY A 129 -32.01 19.13 4.99
CA GLY A 129 -31.55 17.74 5.02
C GLY A 129 -32.65 16.71 4.70
N LEU A 130 -33.82 17.18 4.27
CA LEU A 130 -35.01 16.43 3.94
C LEU A 130 -35.21 16.47 2.42
N PRO A 131 -35.97 15.53 1.84
CA PRO A 131 -36.18 15.52 0.41
C PRO A 131 -36.79 16.84 -0.08
N ALA A 132 -36.26 17.42 -1.18
CA ALA A 132 -36.87 18.56 -1.88
C ALA A 132 -38.23 18.15 -2.45
N ASN A 133 -39.22 18.14 -1.58
CA ASN A 133 -40.61 17.79 -1.81
C ASN A 133 -40.94 16.38 -2.35
N LYS A 134 -42.10 15.91 -1.89
CA LYS A 134 -42.83 14.70 -2.32
C LYS A 134 -43.19 14.64 -3.83
N ASN A 135 -42.77 15.59 -4.66
CA ASN A 135 -43.28 15.73 -6.03
C ASN A 135 -42.15 15.65 -7.06
N ASN A 136 -42.36 14.82 -8.08
CA ASN A 136 -41.50 14.55 -9.25
C ASN A 136 -41.11 15.79 -10.11
N ASN A 137 -41.21 17.01 -9.60
CA ASN A 137 -41.16 18.27 -10.35
C ASN A 137 -39.72 18.67 -10.72
N LEU A 138 -38.77 18.63 -9.78
CA LEU A 138 -37.37 19.04 -10.02
C LEU A 138 -36.73 18.27 -11.20
N LYS A 139 -36.98 16.96 -11.27
CA LYS A 139 -36.50 16.10 -12.36
C LYS A 139 -37.06 16.49 -13.71
N VAL A 140 -38.33 16.89 -13.76
CA VAL A 140 -39.01 17.31 -15.00
C VAL A 140 -38.50 18.67 -15.45
N GLN A 141 -38.34 19.62 -14.52
CA GLN A 141 -37.82 20.97 -14.81
C GLN A 141 -36.41 20.90 -15.41
N ILE A 142 -35.49 20.19 -14.75
CA ILE A 142 -34.11 19.99 -15.24
C ILE A 142 -34.12 19.31 -16.62
N LEU A 143 -34.97 18.31 -16.82
CA LEU A 143 -35.07 17.61 -18.11
C LEU A 143 -35.59 18.52 -19.23
N LEU A 144 -36.50 19.45 -18.93
CA LEU A 144 -37.03 20.40 -19.91
C LEU A 144 -36.01 21.48 -20.25
N LEU A 145 -35.36 22.07 -19.24
CA LEU A 145 -34.26 23.01 -19.43
C LEU A 145 -33.11 22.37 -20.22
N LYS A 146 -32.84 21.08 -20.01
CA LYS A 146 -31.89 20.32 -20.83
C LYS A 146 -32.26 20.28 -22.30
N ARG A 147 -33.53 20.10 -22.61
CA ARG A 147 -34.02 19.97 -23.99
C ARG A 147 -34.00 21.28 -24.76
N ILE A 148 -34.02 22.41 -24.07
CA ILE A 148 -33.91 23.75 -24.67
C ILE A 148 -32.47 24.31 -24.59
N GLY A 149 -31.49 23.50 -24.17
CA GLY A 149 -30.07 23.89 -24.16
C GLY A 149 -29.62 24.74 -22.97
N ARG A 150 -30.45 24.95 -21.95
CA ARG A 150 -30.15 25.81 -20.78
C ARG A 150 -29.50 25.06 -19.59
N MET A 151 -28.83 23.93 -19.83
CA MET A 151 -28.20 23.15 -18.74
C MET A 151 -27.05 23.88 -18.05
N ALA A 152 -26.32 24.72 -18.78
CA ALA A 152 -25.19 25.44 -18.21
C ALA A 152 -25.64 26.42 -17.11
N ASP A 153 -26.79 27.06 -17.29
CA ASP A 153 -27.36 27.99 -16.31
C ASP A 153 -27.88 27.24 -15.08
N VAL A 154 -28.55 26.11 -15.28
CA VAL A 154 -28.96 25.22 -14.18
C VAL A 154 -27.74 24.77 -13.37
N GLU A 155 -26.66 24.35 -14.05
CA GLU A 155 -25.43 23.96 -13.37
C GLU A 155 -24.84 25.13 -12.57
N LYS A 156 -24.78 26.34 -13.15
CA LYS A 156 -24.25 27.53 -12.49
C LYS A 156 -25.02 27.86 -11.21
N GLU A 157 -26.34 27.92 -11.27
CA GLU A 157 -27.18 28.26 -10.11
C GLU A 157 -27.15 27.18 -9.03
N VAL A 158 -27.21 25.90 -9.43
CA VAL A 158 -27.07 24.80 -8.48
C VAL A 158 -25.72 24.86 -7.78
N LEU A 159 -24.62 25.06 -8.50
CA LEU A 159 -23.30 25.18 -7.88
C LEU A 159 -23.18 26.42 -6.99
N SER A 160 -23.85 27.53 -7.34
CA SER A 160 -23.91 28.75 -6.51
C SER A 160 -24.61 28.48 -5.18
N ALA A 161 -25.77 27.81 -5.20
CA ALA A 161 -26.47 27.39 -3.98
C ALA A 161 -25.56 26.58 -3.05
N TYR A 162 -24.79 25.62 -3.60
CA TYR A 162 -23.81 24.88 -2.80
C TYR A 162 -22.65 25.75 -2.28
N ARG A 163 -22.22 26.80 -3.01
CA ARG A 163 -21.16 27.71 -2.52
C ARG A 163 -21.64 28.55 -1.36
N GLU A 164 -22.89 29.00 -1.40
CA GLU A 164 -23.50 29.83 -0.36
C GLU A 164 -23.84 29.01 0.88
N GLU A 165 -24.37 27.80 0.70
CA GLU A 165 -24.88 27.00 1.82
C GLU A 165 -23.81 26.17 2.54
N THR A 166 -22.79 25.64 1.83
CA THR A 166 -21.76 24.78 2.44
C THR A 166 -21.02 25.46 3.62
N PRO A 167 -20.66 26.75 3.57
CA PRO A 167 -20.04 27.46 4.69
C PRO A 167 -20.87 27.43 5.99
N TYR A 168 -22.19 27.44 5.92
CA TYR A 168 -23.05 27.38 7.12
C TYR A 168 -22.92 26.03 7.84
N PHE A 169 -22.94 24.92 7.09
CA PHE A 169 -22.67 23.59 7.66
C PHE A 169 -21.27 23.50 8.27
N ILE A 170 -20.29 24.14 7.65
CA ILE A 170 -18.91 24.18 8.17
C ILE A 170 -18.85 24.92 9.50
N ALA A 171 -19.50 26.08 9.60
CA ALA A 171 -19.55 26.86 10.83
C ALA A 171 -20.24 26.08 11.96
N GLU A 172 -21.36 25.42 11.65
CA GLU A 172 -22.11 24.59 12.59
C GLU A 172 -21.30 23.37 13.06
N ILE A 173 -20.61 22.68 12.14
CA ILE A 173 -19.75 21.55 12.52
C ILE A 173 -18.63 22.00 13.46
N LYS A 174 -18.01 23.15 13.16
CA LYS A 174 -16.93 23.70 13.96
C LYS A 174 -17.39 24.15 15.35
N SER A 175 -18.63 24.65 15.48
CA SER A 175 -19.16 25.14 16.76
C SER A 175 -19.70 24.02 17.64
N VAL A 176 -20.35 22.99 17.07
CA VAL A 176 -21.03 21.93 17.82
C VAL A 176 -20.11 20.75 18.15
N TYR A 177 -19.21 20.38 17.23
CA TYR A 177 -18.43 19.14 17.35
C TYR A 177 -16.92 19.41 17.51
N GLY A 178 -16.56 20.38 18.36
CA GLY A 178 -15.19 20.63 18.78
C GLY A 178 -14.57 19.36 19.36
N SER A 179 -13.57 18.81 18.67
CA SER A 179 -13.14 17.42 18.83
C SER A 179 -12.32 17.17 20.10
N GLU A 180 -12.96 16.71 21.17
CA GLU A 180 -12.28 16.32 22.42
C GLU A 180 -12.27 14.80 22.67
N ASN A 181 -13.30 14.06 22.23
CA ASN A 181 -13.44 12.62 22.46
C ASN A 181 -13.97 11.85 21.21
N VAL A 182 -14.10 10.52 21.31
CA VAL A 182 -14.46 9.62 20.19
C VAL A 182 -15.90 9.80 19.74
N GLU A 183 -16.83 9.91 20.69
CA GLU A 183 -18.26 10.04 20.44
C GLU A 183 -18.52 11.30 19.61
N THR A 184 -17.93 12.44 20.00
CA THR A 184 -18.02 13.70 19.24
C THR A 184 -17.37 13.60 17.86
N ALA A 185 -16.26 12.86 17.69
CA ALA A 185 -15.66 12.63 16.38
C ALA A 185 -16.54 11.76 15.48
N GLN A 186 -17.16 10.70 16.00
CA GLN A 186 -18.10 9.87 15.24
C GLN A 186 -19.37 10.63 14.89
N GLU A 187 -19.96 11.35 15.84
CA GLU A 187 -21.11 12.22 15.63
C GLU A 187 -20.83 13.29 14.57
N LYS A 188 -19.63 13.87 14.58
CA LYS A 188 -19.17 14.79 13.55
C LYS A 188 -19.13 14.15 12.16
N ILE A 189 -18.64 12.90 12.04
CA ILE A 189 -18.68 12.20 10.75
C ILE A 189 -20.12 11.83 10.36
N GLU A 190 -20.94 11.34 11.29
CA GLU A 190 -22.35 11.06 11.02
C GLU A 190 -23.10 12.33 10.59
N TYR A 191 -22.74 13.49 11.14
CA TYR A 191 -23.26 14.78 10.70
C TYR A 191 -22.76 15.13 9.29
N LEU A 192 -21.48 14.96 9.00
CA LEU A 192 -20.93 15.15 7.65
C LEU A 192 -21.63 14.27 6.61
N LYS A 193 -22.01 13.04 6.96
CA LYS A 193 -22.76 12.15 6.07
C LYS A 193 -24.14 12.69 5.71
N LYS A 194 -24.76 13.48 6.60
CA LYS A 194 -26.07 14.11 6.35
C LYS A 194 -25.99 15.26 5.35
N ILE A 195 -24.83 15.87 5.15
CA ILE A 195 -24.65 16.97 4.20
C ILE A 195 -24.97 16.49 2.78
N PRO A 196 -26.02 17.05 2.13
CA PRO A 196 -26.32 16.74 0.74
C PRO A 196 -25.11 17.05 -0.14
N GLY A 197 -24.78 16.17 -1.08
CA GLY A 197 -23.61 16.32 -1.96
C GLY A 197 -22.27 15.88 -1.35
N PHE A 198 -22.20 15.53 -0.06
CA PHE A 198 -21.10 14.75 0.50
C PHE A 198 -21.36 13.26 0.26
N LEU A 199 -21.85 12.53 1.26
CA LEU A 199 -22.19 11.10 1.15
C LEU A 199 -23.69 10.82 1.01
N CYS A 200 -24.53 11.85 1.13
CA CYS A 200 -25.97 11.79 0.97
C CYS A 200 -26.42 12.60 -0.25
N TRP A 201 -27.46 12.12 -0.95
CA TRP A 201 -28.14 12.88 -2.02
C TRP A 201 -29.62 13.08 -1.73
N ALA A 202 -30.04 12.87 -0.47
CA ALA A 202 -31.42 13.03 -0.05
C ALA A 202 -31.93 14.42 -0.48
N GLY A 203 -33.03 14.43 -1.23
CA GLY A 203 -33.68 15.63 -1.74
C GLY A 203 -33.13 16.23 -3.02
N VAL A 204 -31.97 15.83 -3.47
CA VAL A 204 -31.36 16.31 -4.72
C VAL A 204 -31.06 15.14 -5.66
N GLU A 205 -31.77 14.03 -5.51
CA GLU A 205 -31.59 12.81 -6.31
C GLU A 205 -31.85 13.05 -7.79
N ALA A 206 -32.70 14.02 -8.11
CA ALA A 206 -33.04 14.41 -9.47
C ALA A 206 -31.88 15.06 -10.25
N LEU A 207 -30.82 15.52 -9.58
CA LEU A 207 -29.70 16.17 -10.24
C LEU A 207 -28.95 15.22 -11.20
N PRO A 208 -28.52 15.70 -12.38
CA PRO A 208 -27.69 14.94 -13.32
C PRO A 208 -26.37 14.48 -12.71
N SER A 209 -25.85 13.34 -13.17
CA SER A 209 -24.60 12.77 -12.66
C SER A 209 -23.38 13.67 -12.82
N GLU A 210 -23.33 14.48 -13.88
CA GLU A 210 -22.23 15.42 -14.11
C GLU A 210 -22.22 16.54 -13.05
N ILE A 211 -23.40 17.10 -12.74
CA ILE A 211 -23.57 18.15 -11.72
C ILE A 211 -23.25 17.58 -10.33
N LYS A 212 -23.77 16.39 -10.01
CA LYS A 212 -23.48 15.68 -8.76
C LYS A 212 -21.97 15.50 -8.53
N ARG A 213 -21.22 15.17 -9.60
CA ARG A 213 -19.75 15.04 -9.51
C ARG A 213 -19.07 16.38 -9.19
N LYS A 214 -19.51 17.48 -9.81
CA LYS A 214 -18.97 18.82 -9.55
C LYS A 214 -19.29 19.29 -8.13
N ILE A 215 -20.50 19.05 -7.66
CA ILE A 215 -20.92 19.29 -6.27
C ILE A 215 -20.04 18.53 -5.29
N GLN A 216 -19.84 17.21 -5.48
CA GLN A 216 -18.98 16.41 -4.60
C GLN A 216 -17.57 16.98 -4.48
N VAL A 217 -16.98 17.39 -5.61
CA VAL A 217 -15.66 18.04 -5.61
C VAL A 217 -15.70 19.36 -4.85
N GLN A 218 -16.71 20.21 -5.09
CA GLN A 218 -16.84 21.51 -4.42
C GLN A 218 -17.04 21.35 -2.90
N VAL A 219 -18.05 20.59 -2.47
CA VAL A 219 -18.37 20.33 -1.06
C VAL A 219 -17.15 19.71 -0.36
N GLY A 220 -16.53 18.72 -0.99
CA GLY A 220 -15.29 18.15 -0.50
C GLY A 220 -14.21 19.21 -0.34
N ASN A 221 -13.87 19.95 -1.38
CA ASN A 221 -12.84 20.97 -1.30
C ASN A 221 -13.08 21.96 -0.14
N THR A 222 -14.31 22.45 0.02
CA THR A 222 -14.65 23.39 1.10
C THR A 222 -14.46 22.75 2.47
N LEU A 223 -15.01 21.55 2.71
CA LEU A 223 -14.90 20.85 4.00
C LEU A 223 -13.43 20.63 4.42
N PHE A 224 -12.58 20.24 3.48
CA PHE A 224 -11.20 19.88 3.79
C PHE A 224 -10.25 21.08 3.76
N MET A 225 -10.51 22.12 2.95
CA MET A 225 -9.75 23.37 3.01
C MET A 225 -9.98 24.12 4.32
N GLU A 226 -11.20 24.08 4.83
CA GLU A 226 -11.60 24.71 6.09
C GLU A 226 -11.15 23.96 7.36
N ASN A 227 -10.37 22.89 7.24
CA ASN A 227 -9.91 22.05 8.36
C ASN A 227 -11.05 21.49 9.21
N VAL A 228 -12.21 21.18 8.60
CA VAL A 228 -13.33 20.55 9.31
C VAL A 228 -12.90 19.21 9.89
N LEU A 229 -12.12 18.44 9.13
CA LEU A 229 -11.48 17.20 9.62
C LEU A 229 -10.03 17.46 9.98
N THR A 230 -9.72 17.19 11.25
CA THR A 230 -8.40 17.40 11.83
C THR A 230 -7.62 16.09 11.95
N GLU A 231 -6.32 16.21 12.23
CA GLU A 231 -5.47 15.08 12.57
C GLU A 231 -6.00 14.31 13.79
N ARG A 232 -6.53 15.04 14.79
CA ARG A 232 -7.07 14.47 16.02
C ARG A 232 -8.32 13.62 15.76
N ASP A 233 -9.20 14.06 14.86
CA ASP A 233 -10.39 13.31 14.45
C ASP A 233 -9.98 11.95 13.84
N ILE A 234 -9.02 11.97 12.90
CA ILE A 234 -8.53 10.75 12.24
C ILE A 234 -7.83 9.83 13.23
N LEU A 235 -7.04 10.39 14.15
CA LEU A 235 -6.32 9.63 15.18
C LEU A 235 -7.29 8.92 16.14
N LEU A 236 -8.38 9.59 16.57
CA LEU A 236 -9.41 8.98 17.40
C LEU A 236 -10.12 7.84 16.68
N LEU A 237 -10.52 8.06 15.41
CA LEU A 237 -11.16 7.03 14.59
C LEU A 237 -10.25 5.80 14.35
N LEU A 238 -8.94 6.00 14.26
CA LEU A 238 -7.98 4.90 14.14
C LEU A 238 -7.87 4.06 15.42
N ARG A 239 -7.95 4.68 16.60
CA ARG A 239 -7.86 3.98 17.90
C ARG A 239 -9.09 3.12 18.19
N GLU A 240 -10.26 3.55 17.71
CA GLU A 240 -11.56 2.92 18.00
C GLU A 240 -12.08 2.06 16.84
N ASN A 241 -11.19 1.61 15.95
CA ASN A 241 -11.52 0.76 14.80
C ASN A 241 -12.62 1.32 13.86
N GLY A 242 -12.67 2.65 13.68
CA GLY A 242 -13.57 3.36 12.76
C GLY A 242 -13.26 3.16 11.26
N ALA A 243 -12.91 1.95 10.84
CA ALA A 243 -12.39 1.62 9.51
C ALA A 243 -13.37 1.97 8.37
N ASN A 244 -14.67 1.76 8.59
CA ASN A 244 -15.72 2.08 7.62
C ASN A 244 -15.73 3.58 7.31
N VAL A 245 -15.73 4.39 8.37
CA VAL A 245 -15.74 5.84 8.31
C VAL A 245 -14.48 6.38 7.61
N LEU A 246 -13.30 5.90 8.03
CA LEU A 246 -12.03 6.27 7.41
C LEU A 246 -11.95 5.85 5.93
N SER A 247 -12.56 4.72 5.58
CA SER A 247 -12.62 4.23 4.21
C SER A 247 -13.45 5.14 3.31
N GLU A 248 -14.59 5.62 3.80
CA GLU A 248 -15.45 6.56 3.07
C GLU A 248 -14.71 7.88 2.81
N LEU A 249 -14.06 8.44 3.84
CA LEU A 249 -13.24 9.66 3.71
C LEU A 249 -12.13 9.49 2.67
N LEU A 250 -11.41 8.36 2.69
CA LEU A 250 -10.32 8.09 1.74
C LEU A 250 -10.81 7.80 0.31
N GLN A 251 -12.08 7.44 0.12
CA GLN A 251 -12.68 7.19 -1.19
C GLN A 251 -13.40 8.42 -1.76
N PHE A 252 -13.57 9.46 -0.95
CA PHE A 252 -14.34 10.64 -1.34
C PHE A 252 -13.77 11.35 -2.58
N ARG A 253 -14.68 11.89 -3.42
CA ARG A 253 -14.30 12.54 -4.67
C ARG A 253 -13.95 14.00 -4.43
N MET A 254 -12.76 14.38 -4.85
CA MET A 254 -12.20 15.71 -4.62
C MET A 254 -11.21 16.06 -5.72
N ASP A 255 -10.82 17.33 -5.75
CA ASP A 255 -9.67 17.76 -6.53
C ASP A 255 -8.35 17.18 -5.98
N GLN A 256 -7.28 17.38 -6.75
CA GLN A 256 -5.97 16.85 -6.39
C GLN A 256 -5.38 17.53 -5.14
N PRO A 257 -5.44 18.86 -4.97
CA PRO A 257 -4.97 19.53 -3.74
C PRO A 257 -5.64 19.01 -2.46
N SER A 258 -6.96 18.86 -2.44
CA SER A 258 -7.70 18.40 -1.26
C SER A 258 -7.39 16.94 -0.93
N LYS A 259 -7.27 16.09 -1.96
CA LYS A 259 -6.79 14.69 -1.78
C LYS A 259 -5.41 14.62 -1.15
N LEU A 260 -4.49 15.50 -1.56
CA LEU A 260 -3.14 15.55 -0.97
C LEU A 260 -3.21 16.01 0.49
N LYS A 261 -4.01 17.05 0.79
CA LYS A 261 -4.19 17.55 2.15
C LYS A 261 -4.73 16.47 3.09
N ILE A 262 -5.79 15.74 2.71
CA ILE A 262 -6.34 14.62 3.52
C ILE A 262 -5.29 13.55 3.73
N ARG A 263 -4.60 13.15 2.65
CA ARG A 263 -3.57 12.13 2.75
C ARG A 263 -2.49 12.55 3.74
N ASP A 264 -2.11 13.82 3.74
CA ASP A 264 -1.07 14.33 4.62
C ASP A 264 -1.56 14.42 6.07
N ILE A 265 -2.82 14.81 6.33
CA ILE A 265 -3.45 14.73 7.67
C ILE A 265 -3.49 13.27 8.15
N PHE A 266 -3.90 12.33 7.28
CA PHE A 266 -3.94 10.90 7.60
C PHE A 266 -2.54 10.35 7.90
N ILE A 267 -1.52 10.78 7.16
CA ILE A 267 -0.12 10.40 7.42
C ILE A 267 0.33 10.93 8.78
N LYS A 268 0.02 12.18 9.13
CA LYS A 268 0.35 12.74 10.45
C LYS A 268 -0.36 11.99 11.57
N ALA A 269 -1.65 11.74 11.43
CA ALA A 269 -2.43 10.96 12.40
C ALA A 269 -1.89 9.54 12.57
N LEU A 270 -1.50 8.87 11.48
CA LEU A 270 -0.82 7.58 11.55
C LEU A 270 0.54 7.68 12.25
N ASP A 271 1.34 8.71 11.97
CA ASP A 271 2.64 8.93 12.62
C ASP A 271 2.47 9.18 14.14
N GLU A 272 1.43 9.92 14.54
CA GLU A 272 1.10 10.15 15.95
C GLU A 272 0.57 8.89 16.63
N HIS A 273 -0.24 8.08 15.93
CA HIS A 273 -0.73 6.79 16.43
C HIS A 273 0.43 5.85 16.79
N ILE A 274 1.50 5.88 15.99
CA ILE A 274 2.68 5.04 16.19
C ILE A 274 3.79 5.70 17.01
N LYS A 275 3.62 6.90 17.59
CA LYS A 275 4.63 7.46 18.50
C LYS A 275 4.60 6.81 19.88
N LYS A 276 3.44 6.29 20.29
CA LYS A 276 3.24 5.63 21.60
C LYS A 276 3.55 4.13 21.58
N ILE A 277 3.74 3.56 20.40
CA ILE A 277 3.95 2.13 20.14
C ILE A 277 5.18 2.04 19.22
N ASN A 278 5.91 0.92 19.15
CA ASN A 278 6.92 0.76 18.09
C ASN A 278 6.25 0.93 16.70
N ALA A 279 6.85 1.70 15.79
CA ALA A 279 6.31 1.95 14.46
C ALA A 279 6.13 0.68 13.61
N PHE A 280 6.87 -0.39 13.87
CA PHE A 280 6.58 -1.70 13.27
C PHE A 280 5.20 -2.22 13.70
N ASP A 281 4.96 -2.31 15.01
CA ASP A 281 3.74 -2.88 15.58
C ASP A 281 2.51 -1.99 15.32
N GLY A 282 2.65 -0.68 15.51
CA GLY A 282 1.55 0.26 15.29
C GLY A 282 1.10 0.28 13.82
N LEU A 283 2.03 0.23 12.85
CA LEU A 283 1.66 0.16 11.44
C LEU A 283 1.08 -1.22 11.06
N MET A 284 1.51 -2.28 11.73
CA MET A 284 0.95 -3.62 11.56
C MET A 284 -0.51 -3.66 12.02
N GLN A 285 -0.83 -3.13 13.20
CA GLN A 285 -2.21 -3.01 13.69
C GLN A 285 -3.11 -2.30 12.67
N VAL A 286 -2.65 -1.17 12.13
CA VAL A 286 -3.38 -0.44 11.07
C VAL A 286 -3.61 -1.30 9.83
N ARG A 287 -2.69 -2.19 9.45
CA ARG A 287 -2.86 -3.08 8.29
C ARG A 287 -3.73 -4.30 8.56
N LEU A 288 -3.89 -4.71 9.82
CA LEU A 288 -4.76 -5.81 10.22
C LEU A 288 -6.24 -5.42 10.18
N ILE A 289 -6.54 -4.12 10.21
CA ILE A 289 -7.89 -3.60 9.96
C ILE A 289 -8.39 -4.05 8.57
N GLN A 290 -9.63 -4.52 8.50
CA GLN A 290 -10.26 -4.93 7.24
C GLN A 290 -10.63 -3.72 6.37
N TRP A 291 -9.71 -3.32 5.49
CA TRP A 291 -9.93 -2.22 4.56
C TRP A 291 -10.61 -2.69 3.26
N PRO A 292 -11.56 -1.91 2.70
CA PRO A 292 -12.06 -2.13 1.34
C PRO A 292 -10.92 -2.11 0.30
N PRO A 293 -10.99 -2.91 -0.79
CA PRO A 293 -9.90 -3.06 -1.76
C PRO A 293 -9.25 -1.76 -2.28
N PRO A 294 -9.99 -0.69 -2.65
CA PRO A 294 -9.37 0.55 -3.12
C PRO A 294 -8.63 1.32 -2.01
N VAL A 295 -9.10 1.23 -0.76
CA VAL A 295 -8.50 1.88 0.41
C VAL A 295 -7.30 1.10 0.91
N GLY A 296 -7.39 -0.23 0.97
CA GLY A 296 -6.29 -1.09 1.40
C GLY A 296 -5.02 -0.86 0.57
N ARG A 297 -5.13 -0.59 -0.74
CA ARG A 297 -3.98 -0.22 -1.58
C ARG A 297 -3.35 1.13 -1.16
N LYS A 298 -4.17 2.13 -0.80
CA LYS A 298 -3.70 3.44 -0.32
C LYS A 298 -3.02 3.30 1.04
N ILE A 299 -3.65 2.60 1.98
CA ILE A 299 -3.10 2.33 3.32
C ILE A 299 -1.76 1.59 3.20
N LYS A 300 -1.64 0.55 2.36
CA LYS A 300 -0.37 -0.16 2.12
C LYS A 300 0.73 0.78 1.62
N LYS A 301 0.42 1.73 0.74
CA LYS A 301 1.38 2.74 0.25
C LYS A 301 1.79 3.73 1.35
N MET A 302 0.83 4.23 2.13
CA MET A 302 1.09 5.19 3.22
C MET A 302 1.92 4.57 4.34
N THR A 303 1.49 3.43 4.87
CA THR A 303 2.22 2.67 5.90
C THR A 303 3.64 2.32 5.45
N ARG A 304 3.84 1.92 4.18
CA ARG A 304 5.19 1.67 3.64
C ARG A 304 6.05 2.94 3.63
N LYS A 305 5.47 4.10 3.28
CA LYS A 305 6.19 5.38 3.26
C LYS A 305 6.61 5.79 4.66
N ILE A 306 5.70 5.70 5.63
CA ILE A 306 5.96 6.04 7.04
C ILE A 306 7.05 5.12 7.61
N LEU A 307 6.92 3.80 7.43
CA LEU A 307 7.92 2.85 7.92
C LEU A 307 9.33 3.16 7.37
N LYS A 308 9.45 3.48 6.07
CA LYS A 308 10.74 3.87 5.47
C LYS A 308 11.35 5.12 6.13
N ILE A 309 10.53 6.08 6.56
CA ILE A 309 11.02 7.28 7.25
C ILE A 309 11.60 6.89 8.61
N HIS A 310 10.89 6.06 9.38
CA HIS A 310 11.37 5.58 10.68
C HIS A 310 12.61 4.70 10.58
N ILE A 311 12.67 3.78 9.61
CA ILE A 311 13.88 2.96 9.37
C ILE A 311 15.09 3.84 9.08
N LYS A 312 14.93 4.91 8.30
CA LYS A 312 16.03 5.84 8.00
C LYS A 312 16.50 6.65 9.21
N LYS A 313 15.62 6.90 10.19
CA LYS A 313 15.99 7.58 11.44
C LYS A 313 16.79 6.65 12.36
N SER A 314 16.39 5.38 12.47
CA SER A 314 16.98 4.41 13.40
C SER A 314 17.35 3.08 12.71
N PRO A 315 18.23 3.06 11.71
CA PRO A 315 18.46 1.86 10.89
C PRO A 315 18.94 0.64 11.69
N ASN A 316 19.72 0.84 12.76
CA ASN A 316 20.25 -0.25 13.58
C ASN A 316 19.17 -0.91 14.44
N GLU A 317 18.21 -0.14 14.96
CA GLU A 317 17.07 -0.67 15.72
C GLU A 317 16.24 -1.62 14.86
N TYR A 318 15.90 -1.21 13.64
CA TYR A 318 15.17 -2.06 12.69
C TYR A 318 16.01 -3.22 12.16
N SER A 319 17.34 -3.08 12.13
CA SER A 319 18.24 -4.18 11.81
C SER A 319 18.21 -5.26 12.89
N LYS A 320 18.26 -4.88 14.17
CA LYS A 320 18.11 -5.81 15.31
C LYS A 320 16.78 -6.54 15.25
N LEU A 321 15.68 -5.79 15.08
CA LEU A 321 14.33 -6.36 14.93
C LEU A 321 14.27 -7.37 13.77
N LEU A 322 14.83 -7.03 12.61
CA LEU A 322 14.82 -7.93 11.46
C LEU A 322 15.64 -9.20 11.72
N ILE A 323 16.80 -9.09 12.37
CA ILE A 323 17.64 -10.25 12.72
C ILE A 323 16.91 -11.15 13.72
N GLU A 324 16.31 -10.59 14.75
CA GLU A 324 15.52 -11.32 15.75
C GLU A 324 14.37 -12.10 15.09
N LYS A 325 13.63 -11.45 14.18
CA LYS A 325 12.53 -12.10 13.45
C LYS A 325 13.03 -13.22 12.53
N ILE A 326 14.16 -13.04 11.84
CA ILE A 326 14.78 -14.10 11.02
C ILE A 326 15.23 -15.27 11.90
N LYS A 327 15.86 -15.00 13.05
CA LYS A 327 16.28 -16.02 14.02
C LYS A 327 15.07 -16.82 14.50
N ARG A 328 13.98 -16.13 14.86
CA ARG A 328 12.72 -16.79 15.25
C ARG A 328 12.13 -17.65 14.14
N GLU A 329 12.18 -17.23 12.88
CA GLU A 329 11.69 -18.02 11.73
C GLU A 329 12.45 -19.36 11.54
N VAL A 330 13.67 -19.50 12.10
CA VAL A 330 14.40 -20.78 12.07
C VAL A 330 13.65 -21.86 12.86
N THR A 331 13.07 -21.49 14.00
CA THR A 331 12.37 -22.41 14.91
C THR A 331 10.85 -22.36 14.77
N GLU A 332 10.28 -21.18 14.55
CA GLU A 332 8.84 -20.93 14.52
C GLU A 332 8.43 -20.09 13.32
N LYS A 333 7.41 -20.52 12.58
CA LYS A 333 6.92 -19.78 11.42
C LYS A 333 6.30 -18.44 11.82
N LEU A 334 6.78 -17.36 11.24
CA LEU A 334 6.28 -16.00 11.47
C LEU A 334 4.88 -15.79 10.89
N PRO A 335 4.10 -14.88 11.49
CA PRO A 335 2.82 -14.44 10.92
C PRO A 335 2.99 -13.90 9.50
N LYS A 336 2.08 -14.28 8.59
CA LYS A 336 2.13 -13.87 7.17
C LYS A 336 2.02 -12.34 7.02
N GLU A 337 1.41 -11.69 8.00
CA GLU A 337 1.13 -10.27 8.08
C GLU A 337 2.40 -9.44 8.34
N GLU A 338 3.41 -10.01 9.00
CA GLU A 338 4.69 -9.37 9.29
C GLU A 338 5.60 -9.32 8.05
N VAL A 339 5.56 -10.35 7.20
CA VAL A 339 6.46 -10.52 6.05
C VAL A 339 6.53 -9.28 5.13
N PRO A 340 5.41 -8.60 4.76
CA PRO A 340 5.46 -7.37 3.99
C PRO A 340 6.24 -6.23 4.67
N PHE A 341 6.24 -6.14 6.00
CA PHE A 341 7.00 -5.12 6.75
C PHE A 341 8.47 -5.49 6.82
N LEU A 342 8.79 -6.75 7.14
CA LEU A 342 10.16 -7.25 7.15
C LEU A 342 10.84 -7.06 5.79
N ARG A 343 10.11 -7.24 4.68
CA ARG A 343 10.60 -6.95 3.33
C ARG A 343 10.94 -5.47 3.11
N VAL A 344 10.20 -4.55 3.73
CA VAL A 344 10.51 -3.12 3.64
C VAL A 344 11.75 -2.80 4.47
N ILE A 345 11.86 -3.35 5.67
CA ILE A 345 13.06 -3.21 6.50
C ILE A 345 14.28 -3.73 5.74
N ALA A 346 14.23 -4.96 5.23
CA ALA A 346 15.29 -5.60 4.48
C ALA A 346 15.75 -4.79 3.24
N ASP A 347 14.83 -4.17 2.50
CA ASP A 347 15.17 -3.32 1.34
C ASP A 347 16.00 -2.09 1.74
N GLU A 348 15.72 -1.51 2.91
CA GLU A 348 16.38 -0.30 3.42
C GLU A 348 17.68 -0.61 4.19
N VAL A 349 17.70 -1.64 5.05
CA VAL A 349 18.86 -1.94 5.93
C VAL A 349 19.90 -2.86 5.29
N SER A 350 19.59 -3.53 4.17
CA SER A 350 20.50 -4.51 3.53
C SER A 350 21.83 -3.94 3.04
N SER A 351 21.99 -2.63 2.99
CA SER A 351 23.26 -1.96 2.66
C SER A 351 24.03 -1.45 3.88
N THR A 352 23.46 -1.63 5.08
CA THR A 352 24.11 -1.21 6.33
C THR A 352 25.06 -2.31 6.81
N ASP A 353 26.26 -1.90 7.22
CA ASP A 353 27.30 -2.85 7.67
C ASP A 353 26.87 -3.57 8.94
N TYR A 354 26.14 -2.86 9.82
CA TYR A 354 25.56 -3.41 11.04
C TYR A 354 24.65 -4.61 10.76
N PHE A 355 23.69 -4.46 9.83
CA PHE A 355 22.78 -5.55 9.49
C PHE A 355 23.53 -6.71 8.82
N GLU A 356 24.40 -6.41 7.85
CA GLU A 356 25.15 -7.44 7.12
C GLU A 356 25.98 -8.31 8.07
N ASN A 357 26.77 -7.71 8.97
CA ASN A 357 27.64 -8.48 9.86
C ASN A 357 26.84 -9.26 10.91
N ASN A 358 25.89 -8.62 11.59
CA ASN A 358 25.12 -9.30 12.64
C ASN A 358 24.18 -10.37 12.08
N LEU A 359 23.67 -10.23 10.85
CA LEU A 359 22.95 -11.30 10.18
C LEU A 359 23.87 -12.50 9.92
N VAL A 360 25.06 -12.28 9.38
CA VAL A 360 26.02 -13.36 9.10
C VAL A 360 26.43 -14.06 10.40
N ILE A 361 26.71 -13.31 11.47
CA ILE A 361 27.05 -13.89 12.78
C ILE A 361 25.90 -14.76 13.29
N MET A 362 24.66 -14.25 13.27
CA MET A 362 23.48 -15.01 13.68
C MET A 362 23.32 -16.30 12.86
N LEU A 363 23.47 -16.23 11.53
CA LEU A 363 23.33 -17.43 10.68
C LEU A 363 24.42 -18.48 10.97
N VAL A 364 25.67 -18.05 11.20
CA VAL A 364 26.76 -18.95 11.59
C VAL A 364 26.46 -19.59 12.95
N ASP A 365 26.01 -18.80 13.93
CA ASP A 365 25.67 -19.29 15.27
C ASP A 365 24.56 -20.36 15.23
N GLU A 366 23.47 -20.11 14.51
CA GLU A 366 22.38 -21.09 14.35
C GLU A 366 22.85 -22.38 13.66
N LEU A 367 23.67 -22.28 12.61
CA LEU A 367 24.20 -23.45 11.91
C LEU A 367 25.18 -24.26 12.79
N LEU A 368 26.00 -23.60 13.61
CA LEU A 368 26.91 -24.26 14.55
C LEU A 368 26.17 -24.93 15.71
N LYS A 369 25.04 -24.36 16.15
CA LYS A 369 24.11 -24.98 17.11
C LYS A 369 23.36 -26.19 16.53
N GLY A 370 23.61 -26.53 15.28
CA GLY A 370 23.04 -27.71 14.62
C GLY A 370 21.71 -27.46 13.93
N ALA A 371 21.29 -26.20 13.73
CA ALA A 371 20.08 -25.91 12.96
C ALA A 371 20.21 -26.47 11.53
N PRO A 372 19.20 -27.21 11.01
CA PRO A 372 19.22 -27.73 9.66
C PRO A 372 19.41 -26.61 8.62
N VAL A 373 20.37 -26.80 7.70
CA VAL A 373 20.70 -25.85 6.62
C VAL A 373 19.45 -25.40 5.85
N GLU A 374 18.52 -26.31 5.57
CA GLU A 374 17.29 -26.00 4.84
C GLU A 374 16.31 -25.13 5.66
N GLN A 375 16.26 -25.28 6.98
CA GLN A 375 15.46 -24.40 7.85
C GLN A 375 16.03 -22.98 7.84
N VAL A 376 17.35 -22.85 7.97
CA VAL A 376 18.05 -21.56 7.88
C VAL A 376 17.88 -20.91 6.50
N LYS A 377 17.92 -21.68 5.40
CA LYS A 377 17.62 -21.16 4.05
C LYS A 377 16.18 -20.67 3.92
N ASN A 378 15.23 -21.40 4.51
CA ASN A 378 13.81 -21.04 4.47
C ASN A 378 13.54 -19.77 5.28
N SER A 379 14.21 -19.60 6.43
CA SER A 379 14.02 -18.42 7.28
C SER A 379 14.44 -17.13 6.59
N ILE A 380 15.53 -17.14 5.84
CA ILE A 380 15.96 -15.97 5.07
C ILE A 380 15.14 -15.74 3.79
N ARG A 381 14.50 -16.78 3.24
CA ARG A 381 13.81 -16.72 1.94
C ARG A 381 12.69 -15.67 1.91
N ILE A 382 12.06 -15.39 3.05
CA ILE A 382 10.95 -14.44 3.18
C ILE A 382 11.37 -13.00 2.81
N VAL A 383 12.64 -12.64 3.04
CA VAL A 383 13.21 -11.28 2.87
C VAL A 383 14.36 -11.22 1.88
N ARG A 384 14.98 -12.36 1.54
CA ARG A 384 16.16 -12.46 0.66
C ARG A 384 16.01 -11.76 -0.68
N ASN A 385 14.80 -11.72 -1.25
CA ASN A 385 14.55 -11.03 -2.53
C ASN A 385 14.64 -9.49 -2.45
N LYS A 386 14.78 -8.91 -1.26
CA LYS A 386 14.95 -7.47 -1.02
C LYS A 386 16.38 -7.06 -0.71
N TRP A 387 17.26 -8.02 -0.45
CA TRP A 387 18.65 -7.74 -0.17
C TRP A 387 19.40 -7.24 -1.40
N LYS A 388 20.41 -6.39 -1.17
CA LYS A 388 21.37 -6.02 -2.20
C LYS A 388 22.18 -7.25 -2.62
N TYR A 389 22.70 -7.21 -3.84
CA TYR A 389 23.40 -8.33 -4.45
C TYR A 389 24.58 -8.84 -3.61
N ALA A 390 25.39 -7.93 -3.07
CA ALA A 390 26.56 -8.28 -2.24
C ALA A 390 26.17 -9.12 -1.02
N LEU A 391 25.21 -8.65 -0.22
CA LEU A 391 24.70 -9.37 0.95
C LEU A 391 24.10 -10.73 0.55
N LYS A 392 23.25 -10.75 -0.48
CA LYS A 392 22.62 -11.98 -0.97
C LYS A 392 23.66 -13.03 -1.34
N ARG A 393 24.68 -12.64 -2.11
CA ARG A 393 25.78 -13.52 -2.52
C ARG A 393 26.58 -14.01 -1.31
N ARG A 394 26.93 -13.12 -0.39
CA ARG A 394 27.68 -13.46 0.84
C ARG A 394 26.93 -14.51 1.65
N VAL A 395 25.63 -14.32 1.89
CA VAL A 395 24.80 -15.25 2.68
C VAL A 395 24.61 -16.58 1.95
N ASP A 396 24.32 -16.58 0.65
CA ASP A 396 24.14 -17.82 -0.12
C ASP A 396 25.41 -18.67 -0.12
N GLU A 397 26.56 -18.03 -0.36
CA GLU A 397 27.85 -18.70 -0.36
C GLU A 397 28.21 -19.21 1.04
N LEU A 398 27.98 -18.41 2.09
CA LEU A 398 28.19 -18.81 3.49
C LEU A 398 27.39 -20.05 3.86
N ILE A 399 26.08 -20.08 3.57
CA ILE A 399 25.23 -21.23 3.90
C ILE A 399 25.66 -22.48 3.12
N ASN A 400 26.08 -22.31 1.86
CA ASN A 400 26.60 -23.43 1.07
C ASN A 400 27.90 -23.99 1.63
N ASP A 401 28.71 -23.19 2.32
CA ASP A 401 29.93 -23.67 2.98
C ASP A 401 29.62 -24.67 4.13
N PHE A 402 28.39 -24.70 4.66
CA PHE A 402 27.94 -25.67 5.68
C PHE A 402 27.32 -26.95 5.10
N VAL A 403 27.26 -27.09 3.77
CA VAL A 403 26.72 -28.31 3.12
C VAL A 403 27.78 -29.43 3.11
N GLU A 404 29.07 -29.09 3.10
CA GLU A 404 30.19 -30.05 3.16
C GLU A 404 30.56 -30.35 4.62
N THR A 405 29.97 -31.39 5.20
CA THR A 405 30.31 -31.87 6.56
C THR A 405 31.00 -33.24 6.49
N GLU A 406 32.09 -33.40 7.24
CA GLU A 406 32.69 -34.71 7.49
C GLU A 406 32.30 -35.16 8.91
N THR A 407 31.63 -36.30 8.98
CA THR A 407 31.27 -36.97 10.25
C THR A 407 32.46 -37.77 10.76
N LEU A 408 32.83 -37.56 12.02
CA LEU A 408 33.80 -38.38 12.77
C LEU A 408 33.07 -39.34 13.72
N GLN A 409 33.78 -40.30 14.31
CA GLN A 409 33.22 -41.22 15.30
C GLN A 409 32.65 -40.48 16.53
N ASP A 410 33.36 -39.46 17.03
CA ASP A 410 32.98 -38.68 18.23
C ASP A 410 32.75 -37.19 17.92
N GLY A 411 32.14 -36.87 16.77
CA GLY A 411 31.78 -35.49 16.46
C GLY A 411 31.58 -35.20 14.97
N LYS A 412 31.44 -33.91 14.65
CA LYS A 412 31.30 -33.43 13.27
C LYS A 412 32.30 -32.30 13.03
N ILE A 413 33.00 -32.37 11.91
CA ILE A 413 33.84 -31.28 11.45
C ILE A 413 33.24 -30.71 10.17
N SER A 414 32.83 -29.46 10.27
CA SER A 414 32.36 -28.68 9.13
C SER A 414 33.58 -28.18 8.35
N LEU A 415 33.82 -28.76 7.18
CA LEU A 415 34.90 -28.33 6.30
C LEU A 415 34.44 -27.16 5.47
N ILE A 416 34.73 -25.98 6.00
CA ILE A 416 34.36 -24.72 5.37
C ILE A 416 35.47 -24.29 4.41
N ARG A 417 35.09 -23.95 3.17
CA ARG A 417 36.03 -23.37 2.21
C ARG A 417 36.40 -21.96 2.66
N THR A 418 37.66 -21.76 3.03
CA THR A 418 38.22 -20.50 3.54
C THR A 418 38.41 -19.46 2.42
N ASN A 419 37.30 -18.92 1.90
CA ASN A 419 37.32 -17.58 1.33
C ASN A 419 37.01 -16.57 2.46
N SER A 420 38.07 -16.12 3.13
CA SER A 420 38.09 -15.27 4.35
C SER A 420 37.26 -13.98 4.27
N PHE A 421 36.79 -13.59 3.09
CA PHE A 421 35.96 -12.40 2.91
C PHE A 421 34.51 -12.59 3.38
N ARG A 422 34.01 -13.81 3.50
CA ARG A 422 32.59 -14.11 3.80
C ARG A 422 32.28 -14.20 5.29
N TRP A 423 33.23 -14.71 6.06
CA TRP A 423 33.09 -14.97 7.50
C TRP A 423 33.23 -13.67 8.31
N PRO A 424 32.54 -13.54 9.47
CA PRO A 424 32.72 -12.42 10.38
C PRO A 424 34.17 -12.32 10.89
N LYS A 425 34.68 -11.10 11.10
CA LYS A 425 36.08 -10.90 11.54
C LYS A 425 36.31 -11.27 13.01
N SER A 426 35.26 -11.29 13.82
CA SER A 426 35.28 -11.81 15.21
C SER A 426 35.73 -13.28 15.27
N ILE A 427 35.59 -13.99 14.16
CA ILE A 427 35.96 -15.39 14.00
C ILE A 427 37.38 -15.43 13.44
N LYS A 428 38.36 -15.36 14.34
CA LYS A 428 39.78 -15.53 14.01
C LYS A 428 40.20 -16.97 14.24
N SER A 429 41.23 -17.39 13.49
CA SER A 429 41.98 -18.59 13.83
C SER A 429 42.60 -18.39 15.21
N LEU A 430 42.13 -19.17 16.17
CA LEU A 430 42.80 -19.35 17.44
C LEU A 430 43.52 -20.69 17.34
N ASN A 431 44.72 -20.74 17.89
CA ASN A 431 45.41 -21.99 18.13
C ASN A 431 45.46 -22.15 19.64
N ILE A 432 44.42 -22.73 20.23
CA ILE A 432 44.37 -22.97 21.67
C ILE A 432 45.29 -24.16 21.96
N PRO A 433 46.45 -23.96 22.61
CA PRO A 433 47.35 -25.06 22.90
C PRO A 433 46.84 -25.85 24.12
N GLY A 434 47.02 -27.17 24.09
CA GLY A 434 46.95 -28.00 25.29
C GLY A 434 45.66 -28.77 25.53
N ILE A 435 44.90 -29.11 24.49
CA ILE A 435 43.88 -30.19 24.57
C ILE A 435 44.38 -31.34 23.69
N PRO A 436 44.99 -32.40 24.27
CA PRO A 436 45.63 -33.49 23.52
C PRO A 436 44.71 -34.17 22.51
N GLU A 437 43.48 -34.49 22.92
CA GLU A 437 42.50 -35.24 22.11
C GLU A 437 42.13 -34.45 20.84
N ILE A 438 41.89 -33.15 20.99
CA ILE A 438 41.56 -32.26 19.85
C ILE A 438 42.78 -32.06 18.95
N SER A 439 43.98 -31.99 19.53
CA SER A 439 45.23 -31.82 18.78
C SER A 439 45.54 -33.03 17.89
N GLU A 440 45.22 -34.24 18.35
CA GLU A 440 45.37 -35.47 17.57
C GLU A 440 44.38 -35.50 16.40
N ILE A 441 43.09 -35.24 16.65
CA ILE A 441 42.06 -35.16 15.61
C ILE A 441 42.45 -34.13 14.52
N LYS A 442 42.93 -32.95 14.93
CA LYS A 442 43.39 -31.91 13.99
C LYS A 442 44.53 -32.41 13.10
N ARG A 443 45.53 -33.08 13.68
CA ARG A 443 46.70 -33.63 12.94
C ARG A 443 46.29 -34.71 11.95
N GLU A 444 45.38 -35.61 12.31
CA GLU A 444 44.90 -36.66 11.41
C GLU A 444 44.20 -36.08 10.18
N ILE A 445 43.35 -35.08 10.40
CA ILE A 445 42.63 -34.40 9.32
C ILE A 445 43.58 -33.60 8.45
N GLU A 446 44.51 -32.84 9.03
CA GLU A 446 45.55 -32.15 8.28
C GLU A 446 46.36 -33.11 7.42
N LYS A 447 46.74 -34.28 7.95
CA LYS A 447 47.46 -35.31 7.20
C LYS A 447 46.64 -35.85 6.03
N SER A 448 45.34 -36.09 6.25
CA SER A 448 44.39 -36.54 5.21
C SER A 448 44.23 -35.50 4.09
N LYS A 449 44.08 -34.21 4.44
CA LYS A 449 43.88 -33.13 3.46
C LYS A 449 45.17 -32.65 2.79
N ARG A 450 46.32 -32.75 3.46
CA ARG A 450 47.64 -32.46 2.88
C ARG A 450 47.94 -33.38 1.69
N ARG A 451 47.51 -34.65 1.75
CA ARG A 451 47.58 -35.59 0.61
C ARG A 451 46.77 -35.12 -0.60
N LYS A 452 45.72 -34.32 -0.38
CA LYS A 452 44.88 -33.69 -1.42
C LYS A 452 45.35 -32.28 -1.81
N LYS A 453 46.52 -31.83 -1.33
CA LYS A 453 47.06 -30.45 -1.52
C LYS A 453 46.12 -29.33 -1.02
N ILE A 454 45.32 -29.61 0.01
CA ILE A 454 44.42 -28.64 0.63
C ILE A 454 45.08 -28.11 1.92
N ARG A 455 45.15 -26.79 2.07
CA ARG A 455 45.56 -26.12 3.31
C ARG A 455 44.34 -25.93 4.22
N ILE A 456 44.49 -26.24 5.50
CA ILE A 456 43.47 -26.04 6.53
C ILE A 456 43.93 -24.93 7.45
N ASP A 457 43.03 -24.00 7.77
CA ASP A 457 43.21 -23.06 8.87
C ASP A 457 42.10 -23.34 9.90
N TRP A 458 42.47 -23.66 11.15
CA TRP A 458 41.51 -23.99 12.21
C TRP A 458 40.89 -22.73 12.82
N VAL A 459 39.61 -22.83 13.16
CA VAL A 459 38.81 -21.74 13.70
C VAL A 459 38.21 -22.17 15.05
N ASP A 460 39.09 -22.26 16.04
CA ASP A 460 38.74 -22.77 17.38
C ASP A 460 37.74 -21.88 18.11
N THR A 461 37.65 -20.58 17.76
CA THR A 461 36.68 -19.63 18.34
C THR A 461 35.22 -20.05 18.20
N LEU A 462 34.91 -20.85 17.18
CA LEU A 462 33.57 -21.32 16.84
C LEU A 462 33.35 -22.81 17.11
N SER A 463 34.39 -23.51 17.52
CA SER A 463 34.28 -24.93 17.83
C SER A 463 33.50 -25.06 19.14
N VAL A 464 32.59 -26.03 19.19
CA VAL A 464 31.80 -26.36 20.38
C VAL A 464 32.12 -27.77 20.83
N VAL A 465 32.04 -28.00 22.13
CA VAL A 465 32.30 -29.27 22.79
C VAL A 465 31.12 -29.55 23.70
N GLU A 466 30.53 -30.73 23.57
CA GLU A 466 29.59 -31.25 24.56
C GLU A 466 30.40 -31.89 25.69
N ILE A 467 30.16 -31.44 26.91
CA ILE A 467 30.80 -31.99 28.11
C ILE A 467 29.76 -32.71 28.97
N GLN A 468 30.16 -33.80 29.62
CA GLN A 468 29.35 -34.49 30.62
C GLN A 468 29.68 -33.98 32.01
N ILE A 469 28.64 -33.68 32.78
CA ILE A 469 28.74 -33.16 34.15
C ILE A 469 27.82 -34.00 35.01
N ASN A 470 28.39 -34.96 35.72
CA ASN A 470 27.65 -36.02 36.42
C ASN A 470 26.67 -36.74 35.46
N SER A 471 25.36 -36.57 35.63
CA SER A 471 24.32 -37.14 34.76
C SER A 471 23.86 -36.23 33.62
N GLY A 472 24.25 -34.96 33.62
CA GLY A 472 23.84 -33.97 32.63
C GLY A 472 24.88 -33.78 31.52
N SER A 473 24.48 -33.10 30.45
CA SER A 473 25.41 -32.58 29.45
C SER A 473 25.18 -31.09 29.20
N ALA A 474 26.27 -30.41 28.82
CA ALA A 474 26.25 -28.99 28.50
C ALA A 474 27.14 -28.72 27.27
N ILE A 475 26.70 -27.81 26.39
CA ILE A 475 27.50 -27.38 25.25
C ILE A 475 28.27 -26.12 25.61
N LEU A 476 29.61 -26.20 25.51
CA LEU A 476 30.53 -25.08 25.67
C LEU A 476 31.24 -24.76 24.36
N THR A 477 31.74 -23.53 24.22
CA THR A 477 32.74 -23.26 23.19
C THR A 477 34.08 -23.88 23.57
N LEU A 478 34.92 -24.17 22.59
CA LEU A 478 36.27 -24.67 22.82
C LEU A 478 37.14 -23.73 23.70
N PRO A 479 37.09 -22.39 23.54
CA PRO A 479 37.68 -21.46 24.50
C PRO A 479 37.15 -21.59 25.94
N GLN A 480 35.83 -21.75 26.12
CA GLN A 480 35.25 -21.95 27.45
C GLN A 480 35.70 -23.27 28.06
N TYR A 481 35.68 -24.35 27.28
CA TYR A 481 36.14 -25.67 27.70
C TYR A 481 37.60 -25.63 28.14
N TRP A 482 38.47 -24.93 27.41
CA TRP A 482 39.87 -24.75 27.80
C TRP A 482 40.03 -24.03 29.15
N ILE A 483 39.24 -22.98 29.40
CA ILE A 483 39.25 -22.28 30.70
C ILE A 483 38.82 -23.24 31.81
N VAL A 484 37.74 -24.00 31.60
CA VAL A 484 37.21 -24.97 32.57
C VAL A 484 38.25 -26.06 32.87
N LEU A 485 38.90 -26.64 31.85
CA LEU A 485 39.97 -27.63 32.03
C LEU A 485 41.12 -27.07 32.87
N LYS A 486 41.56 -25.83 32.59
CA LYS A 486 42.62 -25.18 33.38
C LYS A 486 42.22 -24.95 34.84
N LEU A 487 40.95 -24.66 35.09
CA LEU A 487 40.41 -24.52 36.45
C LEU A 487 40.32 -25.87 37.18
N CYS A 488 40.04 -26.97 36.47
CA CYS A 488 40.10 -28.32 37.05
C CYS A 488 41.53 -28.68 37.50
N ASP A 489 42.54 -28.27 36.73
CA ASP A 489 43.95 -28.58 37.02
C ASP A 489 44.54 -27.71 38.15
N ILE A 490 44.41 -26.38 38.04
CA ILE A 490 45.19 -25.41 38.85
C ILE A 490 44.30 -24.65 39.86
N ARG A 491 42.97 -24.80 39.79
CA ARG A 491 41.95 -24.12 40.61
C ARG A 491 41.96 -22.58 40.59
N SER A 492 42.87 -21.96 39.86
CA SER A 492 42.90 -20.51 39.63
C SER A 492 43.67 -20.22 38.32
N VAL A 493 43.14 -19.33 37.48
CA VAL A 493 43.71 -19.00 36.16
C VAL A 493 43.87 -17.48 36.02
N LEU A 494 45.09 -17.03 35.72
CA LEU A 494 45.36 -15.61 35.50
C LEU A 494 44.65 -15.07 34.24
N ILE A 495 43.98 -13.94 34.38
CA ILE A 495 43.25 -13.30 33.26
C ILE A 495 44.20 -12.80 32.18
N SER A 496 45.45 -12.48 32.51
CA SER A 496 46.50 -12.18 31.51
C SER A 496 46.71 -13.33 30.54
N ASP A 497 46.65 -14.56 31.04
CA ASP A 497 46.91 -15.77 30.26
C ASP A 497 45.70 -16.10 29.38
N VAL A 498 44.50 -15.89 29.91
CA VAL A 498 43.26 -15.99 29.14
C VAL A 498 43.20 -14.91 28.05
N LYS A 499 43.61 -13.67 28.35
CA LYS A 499 43.68 -12.57 27.38
C LYS A 499 44.67 -12.84 26.25
N SER A 500 45.83 -13.42 26.56
CA SER A 500 46.86 -13.70 25.57
C SER A 500 46.47 -14.87 24.67
N ALA A 501 45.76 -15.87 25.21
CA ALA A 501 45.29 -17.03 24.47
C ALA A 501 43.98 -16.78 23.69
N ILE A 502 43.06 -15.96 24.20
CA ILE A 502 41.70 -15.81 23.66
C ILE A 502 41.40 -14.33 23.38
N VAL A 503 41.41 -13.94 22.10
CA VAL A 503 41.13 -12.56 21.66
C VAL A 503 39.73 -12.08 22.10
N THR A 504 38.74 -12.99 22.14
CA THR A 504 37.35 -12.73 22.54
C THR A 504 37.06 -13.14 23.99
N TYR A 505 38.06 -13.08 24.89
CA TYR A 505 37.93 -13.60 26.25
C TYR A 505 36.73 -13.01 27.02
N LYS A 506 36.39 -11.74 26.81
CA LYS A 506 35.25 -11.10 27.49
C LYS A 506 33.92 -11.74 27.12
N GLU A 507 33.72 -11.96 25.83
CA GLU A 507 32.52 -12.60 25.29
C GLU A 507 32.43 -14.06 25.78
N GLN A 508 33.56 -14.77 25.83
CA GLN A 508 33.63 -16.17 26.26
C GLN A 508 33.38 -16.38 27.76
N ILE A 509 33.91 -15.50 28.61
CA ILE A 509 33.80 -15.61 30.07
C ILE A 509 32.44 -15.11 30.58
N ALA A 510 31.79 -14.17 29.88
CA ALA A 510 30.56 -13.54 30.37
C ALA A 510 29.41 -14.53 30.69
N PRO A 511 29.10 -15.55 29.85
CA PRO A 511 28.10 -16.57 30.19
C PRO A 511 28.48 -17.37 31.44
N LEU A 512 29.77 -17.73 31.58
CA LEU A 512 30.28 -18.48 32.73
C LEU A 512 30.14 -17.68 34.04
N LEU A 513 30.43 -16.38 34.00
CA LEU A 513 30.23 -15.47 35.14
C LEU A 513 28.76 -15.30 35.50
N ARG A 514 27.88 -15.14 34.50
CA ARG A 514 26.43 -14.95 34.73
C ARG A 514 25.78 -16.12 35.45
N GLN A 515 26.23 -17.34 35.16
CA GLN A 515 25.75 -18.56 35.80
C GLN A 515 26.52 -18.91 37.09
N ASN A 516 27.46 -18.06 37.52
CA ASN A 516 28.37 -18.30 38.63
C ASN A 516 29.14 -19.64 38.51
N ILE A 517 29.40 -20.08 37.28
CA ILE A 517 30.26 -21.25 37.01
C ILE A 517 31.70 -20.87 37.31
N VAL A 518 32.12 -19.68 36.91
CA VAL A 518 33.40 -19.09 37.29
C VAL A 518 33.15 -17.79 38.05
N GLU A 519 34.07 -17.44 38.93
CA GLU A 519 34.06 -16.18 39.66
C GLU A 519 35.39 -15.45 39.45
N MET A 520 35.34 -14.12 39.54
CA MET A 520 36.54 -13.28 39.51
C MET A 520 37.09 -13.19 40.94
N SER A 521 38.41 -13.33 41.09
CA SER A 521 39.07 -13.07 42.37
C SER A 521 38.80 -11.62 42.85
N LYS A 522 38.92 -11.35 44.15
CA LYS A 522 38.59 -10.03 44.74
C LYS A 522 39.37 -8.86 44.15
N ASP A 523 40.59 -9.14 43.68
CA ASP A 523 41.51 -8.25 42.99
C ASP A 523 41.34 -8.25 41.46
N SER A 524 40.40 -9.05 40.93
CA SER A 524 40.06 -9.15 39.51
C SER A 524 41.22 -9.55 38.60
N LEU A 525 42.19 -10.29 39.14
CA LEU A 525 43.38 -10.77 38.42
C LEU A 525 43.26 -12.22 37.97
N CYS A 526 42.49 -13.04 38.70
CA CYS A 526 42.30 -14.46 38.43
C CYS A 526 40.82 -14.81 38.22
N LEU A 527 40.60 -15.88 37.46
CA LEU A 527 39.36 -16.63 37.43
C LEU A 527 39.49 -17.82 38.38
N GLU A 528 38.46 -18.06 39.17
CA GLU A 528 38.36 -19.18 40.10
C GLU A 528 37.06 -19.96 39.84
N PRO A 529 36.96 -21.23 40.26
CA PRO A 529 35.70 -21.95 40.26
C PRO A 529 34.66 -21.20 41.09
N GLY A 530 33.52 -20.90 40.47
CA GLY A 530 32.42 -20.22 41.15
C GLY A 530 31.59 -21.16 42.01
N THR A 531 30.65 -20.59 42.75
CA THR A 531 29.72 -21.31 43.63
C THR A 531 28.91 -22.41 42.94
N ASN A 532 28.63 -22.25 41.64
CA ASN A 532 27.86 -23.23 40.85
C ASN A 532 28.74 -24.20 40.05
N PHE A 533 30.07 -24.16 40.16
CA PHE A 533 30.97 -24.99 39.34
C PHE A 533 30.66 -26.50 39.42
N ASN A 534 30.25 -26.99 40.60
CA ASN A 534 29.89 -28.40 40.82
C ASN A 534 28.37 -28.68 40.77
N ASN A 535 27.55 -27.67 40.44
CA ASN A 535 26.09 -27.80 40.43
C ASN A 535 25.60 -28.13 39.02
N GLU A 536 25.21 -29.39 38.79
CA GLU A 536 24.70 -29.89 37.50
C GLU A 536 23.61 -29.01 36.88
N SER A 537 22.67 -28.51 37.68
CA SER A 537 21.55 -27.70 37.17
C SER A 537 21.95 -26.32 36.63
N ALA A 538 23.12 -25.82 37.01
CA ALA A 538 23.63 -24.53 36.52
C ALA A 538 24.33 -24.64 35.16
N TRP A 539 24.70 -25.86 34.76
CA TRP A 539 25.36 -26.12 33.49
C TRP A 539 24.33 -26.34 32.38
N THR A 540 23.90 -25.24 31.76
CA THR A 540 23.12 -25.25 30.51
C THR A 540 24.03 -25.04 29.30
N ASP A 541 23.50 -24.93 28.08
CA ASP A 541 24.31 -24.49 26.94
C ASP A 541 24.81 -23.05 27.17
N LEU A 542 26.12 -22.87 27.35
CA LEU A 542 26.72 -21.58 27.75
C LEU A 542 27.34 -20.82 26.57
N LEU A 543 26.83 -21.02 25.37
CA LEU A 543 27.36 -20.41 24.16
C LEU A 543 27.29 -18.86 24.23
N PRO A 544 28.39 -18.16 23.95
CA PRO A 544 28.44 -16.70 24.01
C PRO A 544 27.63 -16.07 22.88
N GLU A 545 26.97 -14.96 23.18
CA GLU A 545 26.35 -14.12 22.14
C GLU A 545 27.42 -13.25 21.49
N PHE A 546 27.88 -13.67 20.31
CA PHE A 546 28.77 -12.84 19.50
C PHE A 546 27.96 -11.69 18.87
N ILE A 547 28.04 -10.50 19.45
CA ILE A 547 27.49 -9.28 18.85
C ILE A 547 28.67 -8.36 18.52
N GLU A 548 28.82 -7.99 17.24
CA GLU A 548 29.78 -6.94 16.88
C GLU A 548 29.25 -5.61 17.43
N LYS A 549 29.99 -5.01 18.38
CA LYS A 549 29.68 -3.66 18.90
C LYS A 549 29.75 -2.64 17.77
N GLU A 550 28.96 -1.57 17.89
CA GLU A 550 28.92 -0.47 16.92
C GLU A 550 30.28 0.28 16.86
N LYS A 551 31.20 -0.22 16.03
CA LYS A 551 32.18 0.52 15.20
C LYS A 551 33.29 -0.41 14.71
N GLU A 552 33.41 -0.56 13.40
CA GLU A 552 34.52 0.03 12.64
C GLU A 552 34.13 0.07 11.15
N VAL A 553 34.34 1.22 10.52
CA VAL A 553 33.98 1.48 9.12
C VAL A 553 34.73 0.50 8.21
N HIS A 554 34.01 -0.48 7.64
CA HIS A 554 34.53 -1.49 6.71
C HIS A 554 34.62 -0.97 5.28
N GLU A 555 34.98 0.30 5.09
CA GLU A 555 35.01 0.95 3.79
C GLU A 555 35.87 0.19 2.78
N GLU A 556 37.04 -0.33 3.18
CA GLU A 556 37.95 -1.03 2.28
C GLU A 556 37.42 -2.38 1.80
N LYS A 557 36.85 -3.20 2.70
CA LYS A 557 36.32 -4.53 2.37
C LYS A 557 35.05 -4.43 1.52
N LYS A 558 34.19 -3.46 1.85
CA LYS A 558 32.98 -3.14 1.08
C LYS A 558 33.34 -2.61 -0.30
N LYS A 559 34.34 -1.73 -0.39
CA LYS A 559 34.87 -1.22 -1.66
C LYS A 559 35.42 -2.35 -2.52
N LEU A 560 36.15 -3.31 -1.95
CA LEU A 560 36.65 -4.49 -2.68
C LEU A 560 35.51 -5.34 -3.25
N LEU A 561 34.54 -5.75 -2.44
CA LEU A 561 33.41 -6.58 -2.89
C LEU A 561 32.54 -5.87 -3.92
N THR A 562 32.30 -4.57 -3.72
CA THR A 562 31.56 -3.73 -4.66
C THR A 562 32.30 -3.67 -6.00
N ASN A 563 33.62 -3.43 -5.98
CA ASN A 563 34.45 -3.40 -7.18
C ASN A 563 34.44 -4.75 -7.91
N LEU A 564 34.60 -5.87 -7.21
CA LEU A 564 34.51 -7.21 -7.79
C LEU A 564 33.12 -7.50 -8.40
N SER A 565 32.06 -6.99 -7.78
CA SER A 565 30.70 -7.12 -8.33
C SER A 565 30.50 -6.34 -9.62
N ILE A 566 31.07 -5.12 -9.71
CA ILE A 566 31.08 -4.30 -10.92
C ILE A 566 31.87 -5.02 -12.01
N ASP A 567 33.06 -5.51 -11.70
CA ASP A 567 33.93 -6.20 -12.65
C ASP A 567 33.27 -7.48 -13.19
N SER A 568 32.67 -8.28 -12.30
CA SER A 568 31.97 -9.51 -12.66
C SER A 568 30.75 -9.24 -13.55
N TYR A 569 30.01 -8.16 -13.28
CA TYR A 569 28.88 -7.76 -14.10
C TYR A 569 29.34 -7.28 -15.48
N LEU A 570 30.33 -6.38 -15.53
CA LEU A 570 30.92 -5.83 -16.76
C LEU A 570 31.40 -6.96 -17.69
N THR A 571 32.22 -7.86 -17.16
CA THR A 571 32.76 -8.99 -17.92
C THR A 571 31.68 -9.97 -18.37
N LYS A 572 30.71 -10.30 -17.51
CA LYS A 572 29.63 -11.22 -17.87
C LYS A 572 28.70 -10.67 -18.96
N GLU A 573 28.35 -9.38 -18.89
CA GLU A 573 27.50 -8.73 -19.89
C GLU A 573 28.20 -8.61 -21.23
N LEU A 574 29.46 -8.17 -21.24
CA LEU A 574 30.24 -8.01 -22.48
C LEU A 574 30.64 -9.36 -23.08
N LYS A 575 30.85 -10.41 -22.27
CA LYS A 575 31.00 -11.79 -22.78
C LYS A 575 29.77 -12.29 -23.54
N ARG A 576 28.56 -11.85 -23.17
CA ARG A 576 27.31 -12.26 -23.82
C ARG A 576 27.02 -11.46 -25.07
N THR A 577 27.34 -10.17 -25.02
CA THR A 577 26.96 -9.20 -26.05
C THR A 577 28.02 -8.10 -26.07
N SER A 578 28.89 -8.15 -27.08
CA SER A 578 29.99 -7.21 -27.31
C SER A 578 30.07 -6.94 -28.81
N PRO A 579 30.28 -5.69 -29.26
CA PRO A 579 30.45 -4.45 -28.48
C PRO A 579 29.14 -3.87 -27.91
N GLN A 580 29.23 -3.02 -26.88
CA GLN A 580 28.10 -2.26 -26.32
C GLN A 580 28.50 -0.82 -25.97
N LYS A 581 27.55 0.12 -26.00
CA LYS A 581 27.80 1.51 -25.58
C LYS A 581 28.16 1.60 -24.10
N LYS A 582 29.28 2.27 -23.80
CA LYS A 582 29.79 2.50 -22.44
C LYS A 582 28.74 3.21 -21.58
N THR A 583 28.13 4.26 -22.11
CA THR A 583 27.06 5.02 -21.45
C THR A 583 25.86 4.16 -21.03
N GLU A 584 25.44 3.20 -21.86
CA GLU A 584 24.33 2.30 -21.53
C GLU A 584 24.68 1.32 -20.42
N ILE A 585 25.86 0.71 -20.50
CA ILE A 585 26.37 -0.23 -19.48
C ILE A 585 26.51 0.49 -18.14
N LEU A 586 27.10 1.69 -18.15
CA LEU A 586 27.31 2.50 -16.96
C LEU A 586 25.98 2.84 -16.29
N ASN A 587 24.99 3.31 -17.05
CA ASN A 587 23.65 3.60 -16.54
C ASN A 587 22.96 2.37 -15.93
N ARG A 588 23.11 1.19 -16.55
CA ARG A 588 22.58 -0.07 -15.99
C ARG A 588 23.26 -0.45 -14.68
N ILE A 589 24.59 -0.37 -14.59
CA ILE A 589 25.34 -0.72 -13.38
C ILE A 589 25.03 0.26 -12.24
N VAL A 590 25.02 1.56 -12.51
CA VAL A 590 24.66 2.60 -11.53
C VAL A 590 23.26 2.34 -10.98
N LYS A 591 22.30 2.00 -11.85
CA LYS A 591 20.92 1.69 -11.44
C LYS A 591 20.81 0.38 -10.64
N LEU A 592 21.53 -0.66 -11.05
CA LEU A 592 21.45 -2.00 -10.43
C LEU A 592 22.22 -2.11 -9.12
N GLN A 593 23.45 -1.60 -9.08
CA GLN A 593 24.35 -1.70 -7.92
C GLN A 593 24.32 -0.47 -7.02
N LYS A 594 23.62 0.62 -7.42
CA LYS A 594 23.51 1.89 -6.67
C LYS A 594 24.88 2.50 -6.30
N VAL A 595 25.82 2.45 -7.24
CA VAL A 595 27.18 2.99 -7.11
C VAL A 595 27.33 4.30 -7.87
N LEU A 596 28.33 5.10 -7.52
CA LEU A 596 28.61 6.36 -8.21
C LEU A 596 29.15 6.09 -9.63
N PRO A 597 28.75 6.89 -10.64
CA PRO A 597 29.27 6.77 -12.02
C PRO A 597 30.81 6.70 -12.09
N LYS A 598 31.48 7.59 -11.34
CA LYS A 598 32.95 7.65 -11.25
C LYS A 598 33.59 6.32 -10.82
N GLN A 599 32.93 5.58 -9.93
CA GLN A 599 33.46 4.29 -9.46
C GLN A 599 33.39 3.23 -10.56
N VAL A 600 32.34 3.24 -11.39
CA VAL A 600 32.21 2.33 -12.53
C VAL A 600 33.23 2.66 -13.61
N ASP A 601 33.43 3.95 -13.92
CA ASP A 601 34.47 4.40 -14.86
C ASP A 601 35.88 3.97 -14.42
N GLN A 602 36.18 4.10 -13.12
CA GLN A 602 37.45 3.61 -12.56
C GLN A 602 37.61 2.10 -12.76
N ARG A 603 36.54 1.31 -12.59
CA ARG A 603 36.59 -0.14 -12.83
C ARG A 603 36.76 -0.49 -14.30
N ILE A 604 36.06 0.21 -15.20
CA ILE A 604 36.25 0.05 -16.65
C ILE A 604 37.71 0.31 -17.03
N SER A 605 38.29 1.41 -16.55
CA SER A 605 39.71 1.73 -16.79
C SER A 605 40.64 0.61 -16.29
N VAL A 606 40.41 0.10 -15.08
CA VAL A 606 41.21 -1.02 -14.53
C VAL A 606 41.06 -2.30 -15.37
N LEU A 607 39.87 -2.61 -15.88
CA LEU A 607 39.65 -3.79 -16.71
C LEU A 607 40.24 -3.63 -18.12
N THR A 608 40.24 -2.42 -18.67
CA THR A 608 40.92 -2.09 -19.94
C THR A 608 42.43 -2.18 -19.79
N GLN A 609 42.99 -1.67 -18.69
CA GLN A 609 44.42 -1.82 -18.37
C GLN A 609 44.84 -3.28 -18.19
N ARG A 610 43.93 -4.15 -17.73
CA ARG A 610 44.16 -5.60 -17.59
C ARG A 610 43.89 -6.38 -18.88
N GLU A 611 43.65 -5.68 -19.99
CA GLU A 611 43.35 -6.28 -21.30
C GLU A 611 42.14 -7.22 -21.29
N LEU A 612 41.20 -7.02 -20.35
CA LEU A 612 39.95 -7.77 -20.29
C LEU A 612 38.84 -7.10 -21.10
N LEU A 613 38.99 -5.79 -21.36
CA LEU A 613 38.05 -4.97 -22.14
C LEU A 613 38.83 -4.08 -23.11
N SER A 614 38.30 -3.83 -24.30
CA SER A 614 38.74 -2.73 -25.17
C SER A 614 37.72 -1.60 -25.15
N TYR A 615 38.20 -0.36 -25.20
CA TYR A 615 37.35 0.83 -25.29
C TYR A 615 37.65 1.57 -26.58
N ASN A 616 36.66 1.68 -27.46
CA ASN A 616 36.72 2.52 -28.65
C ASN A 616 36.19 3.91 -28.29
N ALA A 617 37.07 4.91 -28.26
CA ALA A 617 36.74 6.28 -27.91
C ALA A 617 35.90 6.99 -28.99
N GLU A 618 35.99 6.59 -30.25
CA GLU A 618 35.25 7.21 -31.37
C GLU A 618 33.77 6.83 -31.34
N GLU A 619 33.47 5.59 -30.94
CA GLU A 619 32.10 5.05 -30.93
C GLU A 619 31.46 5.00 -29.52
N ASP A 620 32.21 5.37 -28.47
CA ASP A 620 31.85 5.17 -27.06
C ASP A 620 31.46 3.70 -26.76
N THR A 621 32.17 2.74 -27.38
CA THR A 621 31.85 1.31 -27.24
C THR A 621 32.90 0.56 -26.40
N LEU A 622 32.42 -0.33 -25.53
CA LEU A 622 33.21 -1.29 -24.80
C LEU A 622 33.04 -2.67 -25.44
N SER A 623 34.16 -3.37 -25.64
CA SER A 623 34.18 -4.75 -26.10
C SER A 623 34.87 -5.65 -25.09
N TYR A 624 34.45 -6.91 -25.03
CA TYR A 624 35.16 -7.92 -24.25
C TYR A 624 36.37 -8.44 -25.03
N LEU A 625 37.52 -8.57 -24.35
CA LEU A 625 38.72 -9.20 -24.88
C LEU A 625 38.83 -10.61 -24.25
N PRO A 626 38.76 -11.69 -25.07
CA PRO A 626 38.69 -13.08 -24.61
C PRO A 626 39.69 -13.54 -23.57
#